data_AF-A0A9W5X5C8-F1
#
_entry.id   AF-A0A9W5X5C8-F1
#
_cell.length_a   1.000
_cell.length_b   1.000
_cell.length_c   1.000
_cell.angle_alpha   90.00
_cell.angle_beta   90.00
_cell.angle_gamma   90.00
#
_symmetry.space_group_name_H-M   'P 1'
#
loop_
_entity.id
_entity.type
_entity.pdbx_description
1 polymer ?
#
loop_
_entity_poly.entity_id
_entity_poly.type
_entity_poly.pdbx_seq_one_letter_code
_entity_poly.pdbx_strand_id
1 'polypeptide(L)'
;MITNESIKGYLDRMYGNELYKELVKEDQEKIIFVAHELLKDNFKEDDITDRAVALQVLYMLEGEEEEYAKLKRQGVKSYSVKGVSVTFEGTEIAPAVIQLLEPVPKAKVGRLI
;
A
#
# COMPACT_ATOMS: atom_id res chain seq x y z
N MET A 1 -0.59 18.41 9.65
CA MET A 1 0.71 17.75 9.90
C MET A 1 0.37 16.31 10.21
N ILE A 2 0.93 15.39 9.42
CA ILE A 2 0.69 13.95 9.56
C ILE A 2 1.25 13.50 10.91
N THR A 3 0.45 12.79 11.70
CA THR A 3 0.91 12.22 12.99
C THR A 3 0.61 10.74 13.06
N ASN A 4 1.46 9.98 13.76
CA ASN A 4 1.23 8.55 13.96
C ASN A 4 -0.13 8.27 14.62
N GLU A 5 -0.58 9.12 15.54
CA GLU A 5 -1.89 8.97 16.18
C GLU A 5 -3.05 9.13 15.19
N SER A 6 -2.97 10.10 14.28
CA SER A 6 -3.98 10.30 13.24
C SER A 6 -4.07 9.11 12.28
N ILE A 7 -2.92 8.56 11.87
CA ILE A 7 -2.82 7.38 11.00
C ILE A 7 -3.38 6.15 11.70
N LYS A 8 -3.00 5.91 12.96
CA LYS A 8 -3.57 4.83 13.80
C LYS A 8 -5.09 4.92 13.86
N GLY A 9 -5.63 6.14 14.03
CA GLY A 9 -7.08 6.37 14.01
C GLY A 9 -7.75 6.09 12.67
N TYR A 10 -7.06 6.18 11.54
CA TYR A 10 -7.57 5.68 10.25
C TYR A 10 -7.55 4.16 10.21
N LEU A 11 -6.41 3.56 10.52
CA LEU A 11 -6.21 2.11 10.50
C LEU A 11 -7.25 1.38 11.37
N ASP A 12 -7.56 1.88 12.55
CA ASP A 12 -8.58 1.29 13.44
C ASP A 12 -10.00 1.27 12.86
N ARG A 13 -10.31 2.23 11.97
CA ARG A 13 -11.62 2.38 11.31
C ARG A 13 -11.70 1.71 9.95
N MET A 14 -10.56 1.34 9.36
CA MET A 14 -10.51 0.68 8.07
C MET A 14 -10.81 -0.82 8.20
N TYR A 15 -11.46 -1.37 7.18
CA TYR A 15 -11.64 -2.82 7.02
C TYR A 15 -10.31 -3.44 6.57
N GLY A 16 -10.04 -4.71 6.91
CA GLY A 16 -8.78 -5.38 6.56
C GLY A 16 -7.61 -5.02 7.49
N ASN A 17 -7.88 -4.49 8.69
CA ASN A 17 -6.86 -4.08 9.66
C ASN A 17 -6.45 -5.17 10.65
N GLU A 18 -6.87 -6.40 10.43
CA GLU A 18 -6.65 -7.54 11.31
C GLU A 18 -5.15 -7.80 11.51
N LEU A 19 -4.40 -7.89 10.41
CA LEU A 19 -2.94 -8.04 10.45
C LEU A 19 -2.26 -6.90 11.21
N TYR A 20 -2.74 -5.67 11.03
CA TYR A 20 -2.19 -4.51 11.72
C TYR A 20 -2.45 -4.55 13.24
N LYS A 21 -3.62 -5.04 13.65
CA LYS A 21 -4.00 -5.18 15.07
C LYS A 21 -3.25 -6.31 15.78
N GLU A 22 -2.76 -7.30 15.04
CA GLU A 22 -1.93 -8.38 15.57
C GLU A 22 -0.48 -7.96 15.85
N LEU A 23 -0.02 -6.87 15.20
CA LEU A 23 1.31 -6.32 15.46
C LEU A 23 1.45 -5.74 16.87
N VAL A 24 2.63 -5.88 17.45
CA VAL A 24 3.01 -5.14 18.66
C VAL A 24 3.16 -3.66 18.35
N LYS A 25 2.94 -2.79 19.36
CA LYS A 25 2.95 -1.32 19.19
C LYS A 25 4.21 -0.78 18.52
N GLU A 26 5.37 -1.39 18.79
CA GLU A 26 6.63 -0.99 18.18
C GLU A 26 6.64 -1.26 16.67
N ASP A 27 6.13 -2.41 16.25
CA ASP A 27 6.10 -2.80 14.84
C ASP A 27 5.00 -2.04 14.08
N GLN A 28 3.90 -1.68 14.74
CA GLN A 28 2.91 -0.75 14.20
C GLN A 28 3.55 0.61 13.85
N GLU A 29 4.45 1.13 14.68
CA GLU A 29 5.12 2.40 14.41
C GLU A 29 6.14 2.28 13.29
N LYS A 30 6.89 1.18 13.25
CA LYS A 30 7.84 0.90 12.17
C LYS A 30 7.14 0.81 10.82
N ILE A 31 6.05 0.06 10.72
CA ILE A 31 5.37 -0.11 9.43
C ILE A 31 4.71 1.17 8.94
N ILE A 32 4.16 1.98 9.86
CA ILE A 32 3.66 3.32 9.53
C ILE A 32 4.79 4.20 8.99
N PHE A 33 5.96 4.17 9.64
CA PHE A 33 7.13 4.92 9.20
C PHE A 33 7.61 4.48 7.81
N VAL A 34 7.75 3.18 7.57
CA VAL A 34 8.18 2.65 6.26
C VAL A 34 7.18 3.02 5.16
N ALA A 35 5.88 2.86 5.41
CA ALA A 35 4.85 3.25 4.47
C ALA A 35 4.90 4.75 4.16
N HIS A 36 5.16 5.59 5.16
CA HIS A 36 5.27 7.03 4.96
C HIS A 36 6.51 7.41 4.14
N GLU A 37 7.69 6.88 4.46
CA GLU A 37 8.93 7.15 3.72
C GLU A 37 8.82 6.69 2.26
N LEU A 38 8.22 5.52 2.02
CA LEU A 38 7.95 5.04 0.66
C LEU A 38 7.09 6.03 -0.15
N LEU A 39 6.08 6.64 0.48
CA LEU A 39 5.28 7.67 -0.18
C LEU A 39 6.06 8.97 -0.41
N LYS A 40 6.96 9.35 0.49
CA LYS A 40 7.82 10.53 0.33
C LYS A 40 8.83 10.40 -0.81
N ASP A 41 9.26 9.19 -1.11
CA ASP A 41 10.13 8.92 -2.26
C ASP A 41 9.43 9.12 -3.61
N ASN A 42 8.10 9.05 -3.64
CA ASN A 42 7.31 9.04 -4.88
C ASN A 42 6.37 10.25 -5.03
N PHE A 43 5.99 10.90 -3.93
CA PHE A 43 5.05 12.01 -3.89
C PHE A 43 5.60 13.18 -3.07
N LYS A 44 5.09 14.38 -3.31
CA LYS A 44 5.44 15.55 -2.49
C LYS A 44 4.83 15.39 -1.10
N GLU A 45 5.60 15.72 -0.08
CA GLU A 45 5.18 15.60 1.33
C GLU A 45 3.87 16.36 1.62
N ASP A 46 3.64 17.50 0.97
CA ASP A 46 2.41 18.30 1.12
C ASP A 46 1.16 17.62 0.53
N ASP A 47 1.33 16.68 -0.40
CA ASP A 47 0.22 15.96 -1.04
C ASP A 47 -0.13 14.67 -0.28
N ILE A 48 0.77 14.18 0.58
CA ILE A 48 0.55 12.95 1.36
C ILE A 48 -0.48 13.20 2.45
N THR A 49 -1.42 12.26 2.60
CA THR A 49 -2.48 12.33 3.62
C THR A 49 -2.38 11.15 4.58
N ASP A 50 -2.89 11.32 5.81
CA ASP A 50 -2.97 10.23 6.80
C ASP A 50 -3.66 8.98 6.22
N ARG A 51 -4.69 9.21 5.38
CA ARG A 51 -5.43 8.16 4.67
C ARG A 51 -4.55 7.42 3.66
N ALA A 52 -3.70 8.14 2.92
CA ALA A 52 -2.78 7.53 1.96
C ALA A 52 -1.77 6.61 2.67
N VAL A 53 -1.21 7.08 3.79
CA VAL A 53 -0.28 6.28 4.60
C VAL A 53 -0.99 5.04 5.16
N ALA A 54 -2.20 5.18 5.70
CA ALA A 54 -2.97 4.04 6.22
C ALA A 54 -3.29 2.99 5.14
N LEU A 55 -3.70 3.42 3.94
CA LEU A 55 -3.93 2.53 2.80
C LEU A 55 -2.65 1.79 2.39
N GLN A 56 -1.52 2.50 2.39
CA GLN A 56 -0.22 1.91 2.07
C GLN A 56 0.20 0.86 3.10
N VAL A 57 -0.02 1.11 4.40
CA VAL A 57 0.26 0.14 5.47
C VAL A 57 -0.52 -1.15 5.27
N LEU A 58 -1.83 -1.07 5.01
CA LEU A 58 -2.65 -2.27 4.80
C LEU A 58 -2.19 -3.06 3.57
N TYR A 59 -1.90 -2.36 2.46
CA TYR A 59 -1.40 -2.99 1.25
C TYR A 59 -0.07 -3.73 1.47
N MET A 60 0.85 -3.13 2.23
CA MET A 60 2.12 -3.79 2.57
C MET A 60 1.91 -5.05 3.42
N LEU A 61 1.01 -5.01 4.40
CA LEU A 61 0.68 -6.16 5.24
C LEU A 61 0.04 -7.30 4.45
N GLU A 62 -0.92 -6.98 3.58
CA GLU A 62 -1.55 -7.94 2.69
C GLU A 62 -0.52 -8.57 1.72
N GLY A 63 0.39 -7.75 1.18
CA GLY A 63 1.48 -8.20 0.32
C GLY A 63 2.42 -9.17 1.03
N GLU A 64 2.83 -8.85 2.27
CA GLU A 64 3.66 -9.73 3.10
C GLU A 64 2.96 -11.05 3.43
N GLU A 65 1.68 -11.03 3.79
CA GLU A 65 0.92 -12.25 4.06
C GLU A 65 0.77 -13.11 2.80
N GLU A 66 0.44 -12.51 1.66
CA GLU A 66 0.32 -13.22 0.39
C GLU A 66 1.64 -13.81 -0.07
N GLU A 67 2.74 -13.06 0.04
CA GLU A 67 4.08 -13.52 -0.32
C GLU A 67 4.54 -14.63 0.62
N TYR A 68 4.33 -14.48 1.93
CA TYR A 68 4.61 -15.51 2.91
C TYR A 68 3.75 -16.77 2.68
N ALA A 69 2.47 -16.62 2.34
CA ALA A 69 1.58 -17.73 2.01
C ALA A 69 1.94 -18.42 0.68
N LYS A 70 2.47 -17.69 -0.30
CA LYS A 70 3.00 -18.25 -1.56
C LYS A 70 4.29 -19.01 -1.30
N LEU A 71 5.23 -18.44 -0.53
CA LEU A 71 6.49 -19.08 -0.15
C LEU A 71 6.29 -20.32 0.74
N LYS A 72 5.39 -20.26 1.72
CA LYS A 72 5.03 -21.38 2.62
C LYS A 72 4.40 -22.55 1.86
N ARG A 73 3.60 -22.27 0.82
CA ARG A 73 3.01 -23.31 -0.05
C ARG A 73 4.03 -23.96 -1.00
N GLN A 74 5.19 -23.32 -1.22
CA GLN A 74 6.17 -23.75 -2.20
C GLN A 74 7.47 -24.29 -1.60
N GLY A 75 7.72 -24.12 -0.30
CA GLY A 75 8.83 -24.75 0.43
C GLY A 75 10.26 -24.30 0.04
N VAL A 76 10.50 -23.73 -1.15
CA VAL A 76 11.81 -23.22 -1.64
C VAL A 76 11.64 -22.22 -2.81
N LYS A 77 12.32 -21.06 -2.69
CA LYS A 77 12.91 -20.06 -3.64
C LYS A 77 12.55 -19.90 -5.14
N SER A 78 11.78 -20.75 -5.83
CA SER A 78 11.35 -20.43 -7.22
C SER A 78 10.29 -21.41 -7.73
N TYR A 79 9.26 -20.88 -8.39
CA TYR A 79 8.22 -21.68 -9.05
C TYR A 79 8.11 -21.29 -10.53
N SER A 80 8.27 -22.28 -11.41
CA SER A 80 7.96 -22.16 -12.84
C SER A 80 6.91 -23.21 -13.18
N VAL A 81 5.69 -22.76 -13.46
CA VAL A 81 4.67 -23.58 -14.13
C VAL A 81 4.74 -23.31 -15.62
N LYS A 82 5.05 -24.37 -16.39
CA LYS A 82 5.06 -24.36 -17.84
C LYS A 82 3.73 -23.83 -18.38
N GLY A 83 3.75 -22.65 -19.00
CA GLY A 83 2.73 -22.20 -19.95
C GLY A 83 1.88 -20.98 -19.57
N VAL A 84 1.97 -20.48 -18.33
CA VAL A 84 1.30 -19.22 -17.94
C VAL A 84 2.30 -18.37 -17.16
N SER A 85 2.82 -17.33 -17.82
CA SER A 85 3.61 -16.29 -17.14
C SER A 85 2.62 -15.31 -16.52
N VAL A 86 2.45 -15.36 -15.20
CA VAL A 86 1.83 -14.28 -14.44
C VAL A 86 2.95 -13.34 -14.04
N THR A 87 3.10 -12.25 -14.78
CA THR A 87 4.02 -11.16 -14.40
C THR A 87 3.27 -10.29 -13.40
N PHE A 88 3.70 -10.29 -12.14
CA PHE A 88 3.24 -9.31 -11.16
C PHE A 88 3.94 -7.98 -11.48
N GLU A 89 3.40 -7.20 -12.41
CA GLU A 89 3.76 -5.78 -12.55
C GLU A 89 3.02 -4.99 -11.46
N GLY A 90 3.50 -5.11 -10.22
CA GLY A 90 3.01 -4.32 -9.09
C GLY A 90 4.00 -3.20 -8.80
N THR A 91 3.51 -1.96 -8.72
CA THR A 91 4.23 -0.90 -8.01
C THR A 91 4.24 -1.24 -6.51
N GLU A 92 5.30 -0.88 -5.79
CA GLU A 92 5.34 -1.02 -4.32
C GLU A 92 4.26 -0.16 -3.64
N ILE A 93 3.73 0.83 -4.34
CA ILE A 93 2.65 1.71 -3.90
C ILE A 93 1.29 1.08 -4.22
N ALA A 94 0.40 1.10 -3.24
CA ALA A 94 -0.97 0.64 -3.38
C ALA A 94 -1.70 1.38 -4.52
N PRO A 95 -2.39 0.69 -5.44
CA PRO A 95 -3.11 1.33 -6.54
C PRO A 95 -4.15 2.37 -6.10
N ALA A 96 -4.76 2.16 -4.92
CA ALA A 96 -5.70 3.10 -4.32
C ALA A 96 -5.01 4.39 -3.84
N VAL A 97 -3.74 4.32 -3.43
CA VAL A 97 -2.94 5.50 -3.05
C VAL A 97 -2.55 6.29 -4.29
N ILE A 98 -2.18 5.61 -5.38
CA ILE A 98 -1.90 6.25 -6.67
C ILE A 98 -3.14 7.02 -7.15
N GLN A 99 -4.32 6.40 -7.14
CA GLN A 99 -5.58 7.08 -7.51
C GLN A 99 -5.96 8.24 -6.59
N LEU A 100 -5.53 8.20 -5.33
CA LEU A 100 -5.81 9.24 -4.35
C LEU A 100 -4.89 10.45 -4.51
N LEU A 101 -3.61 10.21 -4.81
CA LEU A 101 -2.56 11.22 -4.86
C LEU A 101 -2.30 11.76 -6.28
N GLU A 102 -2.57 10.96 -7.32
CA GLU A 102 -2.50 11.44 -8.68
C GLU A 102 -3.76 12.25 -9.04
N PRO A 103 -3.60 13.44 -9.63
CA PRO A 103 -4.73 14.22 -10.07
C PRO A 103 -5.47 13.44 -11.17
N VAL A 104 -6.77 13.18 -10.96
CA VAL A 104 -7.66 12.62 -11.99
C VAL A 104 -7.41 13.39 -13.29
N PRO A 105 -7.02 12.73 -14.40
CA PRO A 105 -6.78 13.43 -15.64
C PRO A 105 -8.06 14.19 -15.98
N LYS A 106 -7.99 15.53 -15.95
CA LYS A 106 -9.11 16.40 -16.32
C LYS A 106 -9.55 15.95 -17.70
N ALA A 107 -10.71 15.31 -17.79
CA ALA A 107 -11.28 14.88 -19.04
C ALA A 107 -11.31 16.09 -19.97
N LYS A 108 -10.48 16.07 -21.02
CA LYS A 108 -10.48 17.12 -22.04
C LYS A 108 -11.78 16.98 -22.79
N VAL A 109 -12.83 17.67 -22.34
CA VAL A 109 -14.04 17.86 -23.14
C VAL A 109 -13.61 18.59 -24.41
N GLY A 110 -13.55 17.85 -25.52
CA GLY A 110 -13.23 18.40 -26.82
C GLY A 110 -14.26 19.47 -27.15
N ARG A 111 -13.80 20.72 -27.33
CA ARG A 111 -14.62 21.74 -27.98
C ARG A 111 -14.88 21.25 -29.40
N LEU A 112 -16.15 21.06 -29.74
CA LEU A 112 -16.60 20.97 -31.13
C LEU A 112 -16.20 22.29 -31.82
N ILE A 113 -15.36 22.16 -32.84
CA ILE A 113 -15.01 23.22 -33.79
C ILE A 113 -16.15 23.39 -34.78
#